data_AF-A0A8J2L4L1-F1
#
_entry.id   AF-A0A8J2L4L1-F1
#
_cell.length_a   1.000
_cell.length_b   1.000
_cell.length_c   1.000
_cell.angle_alpha   90.00
_cell.angle_beta   90.00
_cell.angle_gamma   90.00
#
_symmetry.space_group_name_H-M   'P 1'
#
loop_
_entity.id
_entity.type
_entity.pdbx_description
1 polymer ?
#
loop_
_entity_poly.entity_id
_entity_poly.type
_entity_poly.pdbx_seq_one_letter_code
_entity_poly.pdbx_strand_id
1 'polypeptide(L)'
;ATTVKNVPGDRVLDARKRQGVHGWISEKESEAALKVSKLIERITSLRVVNTVNEDLQIAGYTPGSYYTVHTDTYSFGEKERTRVATFMLYLSDVEKGGDTAFVQAGVKVKPEKGSAVFWFNQLASGRLEDLTWHGACPVI
;
A
#
# COMPACT_ATOMS: atom_id res chain seq x y z
N ALA A 1 -5.26 -19.59 13.24
CA ALA A 1 -5.96 -18.52 12.50
C ALA A 1 -5.05 -17.29 12.50
N THR A 2 -4.92 -16.55 11.38
CA THR A 2 -4.15 -15.29 11.35
C THR A 2 -5.03 -14.17 11.88
N THR A 3 -4.57 -13.44 12.89
CA THR A 3 -5.31 -12.32 13.49
C THR A 3 -4.95 -11.03 12.77
N VAL A 4 -5.95 -10.33 12.22
CA VAL A 4 -5.79 -8.98 11.68
C VAL A 4 -5.99 -7.99 12.83
N LYS A 5 -4.96 -7.20 13.15
CA LYS A 5 -5.05 -6.18 14.19
C LYS A 5 -5.52 -4.86 13.58
N ASN A 6 -6.61 -4.30 14.09
CA ASN A 6 -6.90 -2.88 13.88
C ASN A 6 -5.86 -2.05 14.65
N VAL A 7 -5.54 -0.83 14.18
CA VAL A 7 -4.58 0.03 14.90
C VAL A 7 -5.04 0.23 16.34
N PRO A 8 -4.21 -0.08 17.36
CA PRO A 8 -4.46 0.36 18.72
C PRO A 8 -4.19 1.88 18.79
N GLY A 9 -5.20 2.67 19.15
CA GLY A 9 -5.10 4.10 19.39
C GLY A 9 -5.30 4.99 18.15
N ASP A 10 -6.39 5.75 18.15
CA ASP A 10 -6.62 7.09 17.58
C ASP A 10 -5.98 7.53 16.25
N ARG A 11 -5.54 6.64 15.37
CA ARG A 11 -5.34 6.98 13.96
C ARG A 11 -6.68 6.94 13.23
N VAL A 12 -7.52 7.94 13.50
CA VAL A 12 -8.70 8.23 12.69
C VAL A 12 -8.20 8.62 11.31
N LEU A 13 -8.32 7.70 10.35
CA LEU A 13 -8.12 8.04 8.94
C LEU A 13 -9.19 9.06 8.56
N ASP A 14 -8.79 10.17 7.95
CA ASP A 14 -9.76 11.17 7.47
C ASP A 14 -10.64 10.49 6.41
N ALA A 15 -11.90 10.22 6.77
CA ALA A 15 -12.88 9.56 5.90
C ALA A 15 -13.17 10.35 4.61
N ARG A 16 -12.76 11.62 4.53
CA ARG A 16 -12.80 12.42 3.30
C ARG A 16 -11.63 12.11 2.36
N LYS A 17 -10.55 11.54 2.89
CA LYS A 17 -9.37 11.14 2.13
C LYS A 17 -9.40 9.66 1.81
N ARG A 18 -9.68 8.80 2.78
CA ARG A 18 -9.68 7.33 2.60
C ARG A 18 -10.92 6.73 3.23
N GLN A 19 -11.70 6.00 2.43
CA GLN A 19 -12.88 5.27 2.88
C GLN A 19 -12.59 3.78 2.75
N GLY A 20 -12.56 3.06 3.86
CA GLY A 20 -12.27 1.62 3.87
C GLY A 20 -11.98 1.10 5.26
N VAL A 21 -11.90 -0.22 5.38
CA VAL A 21 -11.44 -0.91 6.59
C VAL A 21 -9.97 -1.28 6.43
N HIS A 22 -9.20 -1.16 7.51
CA HIS A 22 -7.76 -1.40 7.49
C HIS A 22 -7.32 -2.22 8.69
N GLY A 23 -6.36 -3.11 8.45
CA GLY A 23 -5.72 -3.89 9.50
C GLY A 23 -4.27 -4.20 9.16
N TRP A 24 -3.53 -4.66 10.16
CA TRP A 24 -2.11 -5.01 10.03
C TRP A 24 -1.90 -6.45 10.46
N ILE A 25 -1.02 -7.13 9.74
CA ILE A 25 -0.57 -8.48 10.07
C ILE A 25 0.94 -8.44 10.20
N SER A 26 1.44 -8.78 11.39
CA SER A 26 2.87 -8.91 11.61
C SER A 26 3.38 -10.24 11.06
N GLU A 27 4.50 -10.19 10.34
CA GLU A 27 5.19 -11.39 9.85
C GLU A 27 5.72 -12.29 10.97
N LYS A 28 5.93 -11.73 12.18
CA LYS A 28 6.33 -12.49 13.36
C LYS A 28 5.19 -13.37 13.89
N GLU A 29 3.95 -13.03 13.58
CA GLU A 29 2.74 -13.66 14.13
C GLU A 29 1.97 -14.47 13.08
N SER A 30 2.34 -14.38 11.80
CA SER A 30 1.66 -15.08 10.70
C SER A 30 2.63 -15.67 9.69
N GLU A 31 2.58 -17.00 9.54
CA GLU A 31 3.34 -17.72 8.52
C GLU A 31 2.99 -17.27 7.10
N ALA A 32 1.72 -16.93 6.85
CA ALA A 32 1.27 -16.43 5.55
C ALA A 32 1.89 -15.05 5.25
N ALA A 33 1.89 -14.14 6.22
CA ALA A 33 2.55 -12.84 6.09
C ALA A 33 4.06 -13.00 5.82
N LEU A 34 4.73 -13.88 6.57
CA LEU A 34 6.15 -14.16 6.36
C LEU A 34 6.44 -14.72 4.95
N LYS A 35 5.58 -15.59 4.42
CA LYS A 35 5.71 -16.09 3.04
C LYS A 35 5.58 -14.96 2.01
N VAL A 36 4.64 -14.03 2.22
CA VAL A 36 4.48 -12.86 1.36
C VAL A 36 5.71 -11.94 1.44
N SER A 37 6.19 -11.60 2.63
CA SER A 37 7.42 -10.78 2.78
C SER A 37 8.62 -11.39 2.08
N LYS A 38 8.83 -12.71 2.21
CA LYS A 38 9.90 -13.44 1.51
C LYS A 38 9.74 -13.40 -0.01
N LEU A 39 8.51 -13.47 -0.52
CA LEU A 39 8.24 -13.36 -1.95
C LEU A 39 8.59 -11.96 -2.47
N ILE A 40 8.18 -10.91 -1.75
CA ILE A 40 8.47 -9.52 -2.10
C ILE A 40 9.98 -9.29 -2.12
N GLU A 41 10.72 -9.77 -1.12
CA GLU A 41 12.19 -9.69 -1.06
C GLU A 41 12.84 -10.36 -2.28
N ARG A 42 12.37 -11.54 -2.68
CA ARG A 42 12.88 -12.25 -3.87
C ARG A 42 12.57 -11.54 -5.19
N ILE A 43 11.40 -10.92 -5.32
CA ILE A 43 10.99 -10.21 -6.53
C ILE A 43 11.74 -8.87 -6.67
N THR A 44 11.84 -8.12 -5.58
CA THR A 44 12.34 -6.74 -5.59
C THR A 44 13.84 -6.65 -5.33
N SER A 45 14.46 -7.71 -4.80
CA SER A 45 15.83 -7.70 -4.27
C SER A 45 16.05 -6.70 -3.12
N LEU A 46 14.97 -6.14 -2.55
CA LEU A 46 15.03 -5.30 -1.36
C LEU A 46 14.96 -6.18 -0.12
N ARG A 47 15.68 -5.81 0.95
CA ARG A 47 15.54 -6.51 2.23
C ARG A 47 14.20 -6.15 2.86
N VAL A 48 13.34 -7.14 3.03
CA VAL A 48 11.99 -6.95 3.58
C VAL A 48 11.88 -7.58 4.96
N VAL A 49 12.29 -8.83 5.08
CA VAL A 49 12.07 -9.67 6.26
C VAL A 49 12.97 -9.24 7.42
N ASN A 50 12.42 -9.19 8.64
CA ASN A 50 13.13 -8.81 9.88
C ASN A 50 13.84 -7.45 9.79
N THR A 51 13.31 -6.52 9.01
CA THR A 51 13.83 -5.15 8.90
C THR A 51 12.92 -4.14 9.62
N VAL A 52 13.20 -2.84 9.45
CA VAL A 52 12.37 -1.74 9.96
C VAL A 52 11.11 -1.48 9.12
N ASN A 53 10.77 -2.36 8.19
CA ASN A 53 9.56 -2.26 7.40
C ASN A 53 8.29 -2.31 8.26
N GLU A 54 7.23 -1.70 7.73
CA GLU A 54 5.92 -1.75 8.34
C GLU A 54 5.34 -3.16 8.23
N ASP A 55 4.55 -3.57 9.24
CA ASP A 55 3.72 -4.77 9.14
C ASP A 55 2.82 -4.70 7.90
N LEU A 56 2.48 -5.85 7.31
CA LEU A 56 1.63 -5.90 6.12
C LEU A 56 0.26 -5.26 6.41
N GLN A 57 -0.03 -4.16 5.73
CA GLN A 57 -1.36 -3.55 5.78
C GLN A 57 -2.31 -4.28 4.82
N ILE A 58 -3.49 -4.63 5.31
CA ILE A 58 -4.63 -5.09 4.52
C ILE A 58 -5.68 -3.98 4.51
N ALA A 59 -6.26 -3.73 3.34
CA ALA A 59 -7.33 -2.75 3.15
C ALA A 59 -8.51 -3.41 2.43
N GLY A 60 -9.73 -3.16 2.93
CA GLY A 60 -10.99 -3.54 2.30
C GLY A 60 -11.78 -2.32 1.88
N TYR A 61 -12.21 -2.29 0.62
CA TYR A 61 -13.04 -1.23 0.03
C TYR A 61 -14.39 -1.81 -0.38
N THR A 62 -15.47 -1.11 -0.03
CA THR A 62 -16.85 -1.47 -0.42
C THR A 62 -17.32 -0.56 -1.56
N PRO A 63 -18.45 -0.84 -2.24
CA PRO A 63 -18.99 0.08 -3.23
C PRO A 63 -19.10 1.52 -2.69
N GLY A 64 -18.65 2.50 -3.48
CA GLY A 64 -18.52 3.91 -3.12
C GLY A 64 -17.23 4.31 -2.41
N SER A 65 -16.50 3.35 -1.83
CA SER A 65 -15.23 3.61 -1.14
C SER A 65 -14.12 4.00 -2.11
N TYR A 66 -13.26 4.95 -1.70
CA TYR A 66 -12.14 5.47 -2.50
C TYR A 66 -10.96 5.91 -1.63
N TYR A 67 -9.85 6.25 -2.29
CA TYR A 67 -8.72 6.94 -1.65
C TYR A 67 -8.23 8.08 -2.55
N THR A 68 -8.29 9.32 -2.05
CA THR A 68 -7.78 10.51 -2.73
C THR A 68 -6.31 10.36 -3.12
N VAL A 69 -5.92 11.07 -4.19
CA VAL A 69 -4.54 11.11 -4.68
C VAL A 69 -3.58 11.57 -3.56
N HIS A 70 -2.50 10.82 -3.36
CA HIS A 70 -1.49 11.07 -2.33
C HIS A 70 -0.14 10.46 -2.72
N THR A 71 0.87 10.70 -1.88
CA THR A 71 2.16 10.00 -1.87
C THR A 71 2.23 9.09 -0.64
N ASP A 72 2.91 7.95 -0.77
CA ASP A 72 3.13 7.05 0.36
C ASP A 72 4.23 7.55 1.31
N THR A 73 5.00 8.53 0.88
CA THR A 73 6.07 9.11 1.67
C THR A 73 6.11 10.63 1.59
N TYR A 74 7.01 11.21 2.40
CA TYR A 74 7.28 12.62 2.51
C TYR A 74 8.67 12.92 1.97
N SER A 75 8.95 14.18 1.67
CA SER A 75 10.28 14.60 1.23
C SER A 75 11.32 14.33 2.33
N PHE A 76 12.56 14.03 1.92
CA PHE A 76 13.66 13.81 2.84
C PHE A 76 13.82 14.99 3.81
N GLY A 77 13.89 14.71 5.12
CA GLY A 77 14.00 15.74 6.17
C GLY A 77 12.67 16.21 6.77
N GLU A 78 11.51 15.84 6.21
CA GLU A 78 10.21 16.18 6.80
C GLU A 78 9.80 15.25 7.96
N LYS A 79 10.25 13.97 7.93
CA LYS A 79 9.99 12.96 8.98
C LYS A 79 11.12 11.93 9.07
N GLU A 80 11.34 11.36 10.26
CA GLU A 80 12.40 10.37 10.55
C GLU A 80 12.21 9.00 9.86
N ARG A 81 11.03 8.72 9.29
CA ARG A 81 10.74 7.47 8.58
C ARG A 81 10.09 7.78 7.24
N THR A 82 10.78 7.41 6.15
CA THR A 82 10.29 7.53 4.78
C THR A 82 10.16 6.15 4.15
N ARG A 83 9.14 5.96 3.31
CA ARG A 83 8.87 4.70 2.60
C ARG A 83 9.56 4.79 1.26
N VAL A 84 10.64 4.05 1.07
CA VAL A 84 11.43 4.07 -0.17
C VAL A 84 10.64 3.49 -1.36
N ALA A 85 9.87 2.44 -1.12
CA ALA A 85 9.08 1.76 -2.14
C ALA A 85 7.78 1.22 -1.57
N THR A 86 6.82 0.98 -2.45
CA THR A 86 5.54 0.34 -2.12
C THR A 86 5.36 -0.89 -3.01
N PHE A 87 5.01 -2.02 -2.39
CA PHE A 87 4.59 -3.24 -3.08
C PHE A 87 3.14 -3.54 -2.66
N MET A 88 2.21 -3.40 -3.60
CA MET A 88 0.78 -3.55 -3.35
C MET A 88 0.23 -4.79 -4.07
N LEU A 89 -0.47 -5.64 -3.33
CA LEU A 89 -1.11 -6.86 -3.82
C LEU A 89 -2.62 -6.67 -3.91
N TYR A 90 -3.22 -7.09 -5.01
CA TYR A 90 -4.68 -7.18 -5.13
C TYR A 90 -5.17 -8.55 -4.65
N LEU A 91 -5.97 -8.56 -3.58
CA LEU A 91 -6.41 -9.80 -2.92
C LEU A 91 -7.74 -10.34 -3.47
N SER A 92 -8.46 -9.54 -4.25
CA SER A 92 -9.74 -9.87 -4.86
C SER A 92 -9.90 -9.15 -6.20
N ASP A 93 -10.71 -9.74 -7.08
CA ASP A 93 -11.18 -9.07 -8.29
C ASP A 93 -12.19 -7.98 -7.90
N VAL A 94 -12.21 -6.89 -8.67
CA VAL A 94 -13.24 -5.84 -8.55
C VAL A 94 -13.99 -5.77 -9.86
N GLU A 95 -15.32 -5.87 -9.80
CA GLU A 95 -16.18 -5.89 -10.98
C GLU A 95 -16.07 -4.59 -11.78
N LYS A 96 -16.15 -3.44 -11.09
CA LYS A 96 -16.08 -2.11 -11.69
C LYS A 96 -15.46 -1.08 -10.74
N GLY A 97 -14.71 -0.14 -11.32
CA GLY A 97 -13.97 0.86 -10.55
C GLY A 97 -12.81 0.23 -9.77
N GLY A 98 -12.41 0.84 -8.65
CA GLY A 98 -11.34 0.31 -7.79
C GLY A 98 -9.93 0.35 -8.40
N ASP A 99 -9.77 0.94 -9.59
CA ASP A 99 -8.46 1.12 -10.24
C ASP A 99 -7.49 1.87 -9.32
N THR A 100 -6.21 1.50 -9.35
CA THR A 100 -5.14 2.37 -8.82
C THR A 100 -4.71 3.33 -9.91
N ALA A 101 -4.97 4.61 -9.73
CA ALA A 101 -4.66 5.65 -10.71
C ALA A 101 -3.38 6.40 -10.30
N PHE A 102 -2.35 6.36 -11.15
CA PHE A 102 -1.14 7.18 -11.05
C PHE A 102 -1.33 8.42 -11.91
N VAL A 103 -1.81 9.51 -11.29
CA VAL A 103 -2.38 10.64 -12.03
C VAL A 103 -1.34 11.41 -12.84
N GLN A 104 -0.12 11.53 -12.33
CA GLN A 104 0.97 12.23 -13.03
C GLN A 104 1.59 11.36 -14.13
N ALA A 105 1.63 10.03 -13.93
CA ALA A 105 2.08 9.11 -14.97
C ALA A 105 1.03 8.89 -16.08
N GLY A 106 -0.24 9.25 -15.86
CA GLY A 106 -1.32 9.03 -16.82
C GLY A 106 -1.69 7.55 -16.98
N VAL A 107 -1.39 6.71 -15.98
CA VAL A 107 -1.63 5.27 -16.02
C VAL A 107 -2.62 4.88 -14.92
N LYS A 108 -3.48 3.91 -15.22
CA LYS A 108 -4.32 3.23 -14.23
C LYS A 108 -4.10 1.73 -14.29
N VAL A 109 -4.12 1.09 -13.13
CA VAL A 109 -3.99 -0.36 -13.00
C VAL A 109 -5.28 -0.92 -12.46
N LYS A 110 -5.91 -1.81 -13.23
CA LYS A 110 -7.12 -2.52 -12.81
C LYS A 110 -6.76 -3.57 -11.76
N PRO A 111 -7.51 -3.66 -10.65
CA PRO A 111 -7.34 -4.73 -9.67
C PRO A 111 -7.72 -6.09 -10.26
N GLU A 112 -6.74 -6.99 -10.32
CA GLU A 112 -6.93 -8.39 -10.69
C GLU A 112 -6.38 -9.27 -9.57
N LYS A 113 -7.16 -10.23 -9.09
CA LYS A 113 -6.79 -11.05 -7.94
C LYS A 113 -5.44 -11.75 -8.16
N GLY A 114 -4.53 -11.57 -7.21
CA GLY A 114 -3.19 -12.16 -7.23
C GLY A 114 -2.16 -11.34 -8.02
N SER A 115 -2.56 -10.28 -8.72
CA SER A 115 -1.62 -9.34 -9.34
C SER A 115 -1.03 -8.37 -8.31
N ALA A 116 0.08 -7.73 -8.70
CA ALA A 116 0.79 -6.77 -7.87
C ALA A 116 1.20 -5.54 -8.67
N VAL A 117 1.29 -4.40 -7.97
CA VAL A 117 1.90 -3.17 -8.48
C VAL A 117 3.03 -2.78 -7.54
N PHE A 118 4.18 -2.44 -8.11
CA PHE A 118 5.37 -2.04 -7.37
C PHE A 118 5.94 -0.75 -7.93
N TRP A 119 6.31 0.18 -7.05
CA TRP A 119 6.96 1.42 -7.42
C TRP A 119 7.87 1.95 -6.31
N PHE A 120 8.83 2.79 -6.70
CA PHE A 120 9.66 3.55 -5.77
C PHE A 120 8.99 4.90 -5.50
N ASN A 121 8.85 5.29 -4.23
CA ASN A 121 8.24 6.58 -3.86
C ASN A 121 9.25 7.73 -3.93
N GLN A 122 10.54 7.42 -4.06
CA GLN A 122 11.64 8.38 -4.06
C GLN A 122 12.61 8.10 -5.20
N LEU A 123 13.16 9.17 -5.74
CA LEU A 123 14.34 9.14 -6.59
C LEU A 123 15.57 8.70 -5.79
N ALA A 124 16.63 8.28 -6.48
CA ALA A 124 17.92 7.96 -5.84
C ALA A 124 18.49 9.15 -5.02
N SER A 125 18.08 10.38 -5.34
CA SER A 125 18.43 11.58 -4.57
C SER A 125 17.66 11.75 -3.26
N GLY A 126 16.72 10.86 -2.94
CA GLY A 126 15.82 10.96 -1.78
C GLY A 126 14.66 11.94 -1.94
N ARG A 127 14.53 12.61 -3.10
CA ARG A 127 13.37 13.45 -3.42
C ARG A 127 12.18 12.57 -3.78
N LEU A 128 10.96 13.09 -3.59
CA LEU A 128 9.74 12.41 -4.03
C LEU A 128 9.80 12.12 -5.55
N GLU A 129 9.28 10.96 -5.93
CA GLU A 129 9.03 10.63 -7.33
C GLU A 129 7.63 11.13 -7.73
N ASP A 130 7.58 12.23 -8.47
CA ASP A 130 6.33 12.90 -8.85
C ASP A 130 5.43 12.03 -9.75
N LEU A 131 5.98 11.03 -10.45
CA LEU A 131 5.14 10.12 -11.24
C LEU A 131 4.32 9.15 -10.37
N THR A 132 4.61 9.05 -9.07
CA THR A 132 3.99 8.07 -8.16
C THR A 132 2.83 8.61 -7.34
N TRP A 133 2.39 9.84 -7.60
CA TRP A 133 1.15 10.36 -7.02
C TRP A 133 -0.02 9.48 -7.46
N HIS A 134 -0.64 8.80 -6.49
CA HIS A 134 -1.61 7.77 -6.76
C HIS A 134 -2.82 7.82 -5.83
N GLY A 135 -3.94 7.28 -6.29
CA GLY A 135 -5.16 7.11 -5.51
C GLY A 135 -5.92 5.87 -5.94
N ALA A 136 -6.90 5.47 -5.12
CA ALA A 136 -7.82 4.40 -5.46
C ALA A 136 -9.11 5.02 -5.99
N CYS A 137 -9.45 4.71 -7.24
CA CYS A 137 -10.73 5.09 -7.83
C CYS A 137 -11.89 4.48 -7.02
N PRO A 138 -13.07 5.12 -6.99
CA PRO A 138 -14.24 4.56 -6.34
C PRO A 138 -14.55 3.15 -6.84
N VAL A 139 -14.86 2.24 -5.94
CA VAL A 139 -15.47 0.94 -6.29
C VAL A 139 -16.94 1.20 -6.68
N ILE A 140 -17.41 0.59 -7.76
CA ILE A 140 -18.76 0.83 -8.32
C ILE A 140 -19.54 -0.48 -8.36
#